data_AF-A0A5C7K0K9-F1
#
_entry.id   AF-A0A5C7K0K9-F1
#
_cell.length_a   1.000
_cell.length_b   1.000
_cell.length_c   1.000
_cell.angle_alpha   90.00
_cell.angle_beta   90.00
_cell.angle_gamma   90.00
#
_symmetry.space_group_name_H-M   'P 1'
#
loop_
_entity.id
_entity.type
_entity.pdbx_description
1 polymer ?
#
loop_
_entity_poly.entity_id
_entity_poly.type
_entity_poly.pdbx_seq_one_letter_code
_entity_poly.pdbx_strand_id
1 'polypeptide(L)'
;MKNIHLLPTEKPSRLWLSTRKENYLIFDKFPRGGVEYVEPKNIYITSEKDIKDNDWIITKDGRLVQVSYLLSKELDNASKIILTTDQDLIKDGVQAIDDEFLEWFVKNPSCDNVEVVDGIYFDDVEWISCYKIIIPKKEPKQETLEDAAKNFIENTMKFSFISNDTKTQANRMLKCVEFGAKWQQEQNKKLYSEEEVLRIITECKSYLSFGDEFNEIKWFEQFKKK
;
A
#
# COMPACT_ATOMS: atom_id res chain seq x y z
N MET A 1 -0.56 -12.54 8.33
CA MET A 1 -1.85 -12.39 9.02
C MET A 1 -2.45 -11.04 8.64
N LYS A 2 -3.78 -10.91 8.66
CA LYS A 2 -4.43 -9.60 8.53
C LYS A 2 -4.30 -8.88 9.86
N ASN A 3 -3.65 -7.73 9.91
CA ASN A 3 -3.49 -6.94 11.13
C ASN A 3 -4.16 -5.57 11.06
N ILE A 4 -4.95 -5.32 10.02
CA ILE A 4 -5.79 -4.12 9.88
C ILE A 4 -7.23 -4.54 10.04
N HIS A 5 -7.95 -3.89 10.95
CA HIS A 5 -9.35 -4.17 11.25
C HIS A 5 -10.18 -2.90 11.11
N LEU A 6 -11.29 -2.97 10.35
CA LEU A 6 -12.28 -1.90 10.25
C LEU A 6 -13.55 -2.34 10.96
N LEU A 7 -13.91 -1.65 12.05
CA LEU A 7 -15.11 -1.96 12.81
C LEU A 7 -16.09 -0.77 12.78
N PRO A 8 -17.42 -1.02 12.72
CA PRO A 8 -18.44 0.03 12.85
C PRO A 8 -18.32 0.78 14.18
N THR A 9 -18.71 2.04 14.19
CA THR A 9 -18.69 2.87 15.40
C THR A 9 -19.84 3.87 15.41
N GLU A 10 -20.46 4.05 16.57
CA GLU A 10 -21.46 5.13 16.79
C GLU A 10 -20.78 6.46 17.20
N LYS A 11 -19.46 6.44 17.43
CA LYS A 11 -18.68 7.61 17.83
C LYS A 11 -18.29 8.45 16.60
N PRO A 12 -17.89 9.72 16.79
CA PRO A 12 -17.31 10.51 15.71
C PRO A 12 -16.15 9.76 15.06
N SER A 13 -16.25 9.55 13.74
CA SER A 13 -15.23 8.90 12.94
C SER A 13 -14.80 9.82 11.81
N ARG A 14 -13.54 9.68 11.39
CA ARG A 14 -12.95 10.35 10.23
C ARG A 14 -12.93 9.46 8.98
N LEU A 15 -13.37 8.20 9.11
CA LEU A 15 -13.35 7.19 8.06
C LEU A 15 -14.76 6.62 7.86
N TRP A 16 -15.24 6.65 6.62
CA TRP A 16 -16.58 6.17 6.28
C TRP A 16 -16.52 5.13 5.17
N LEU A 17 -17.23 4.03 5.34
CA LEU A 17 -17.41 2.99 4.33
C LEU A 17 -18.72 3.22 3.57
N SER A 18 -18.69 3.23 2.25
CA SER A 18 -19.93 3.33 1.46
C SER A 18 -20.74 2.04 1.53
N THR A 19 -22.05 2.16 1.74
CA THR A 19 -22.99 1.03 1.66
C THR A 19 -23.42 0.72 0.23
N ARG A 20 -23.15 1.61 -0.74
CA ARG A 20 -23.51 1.45 -2.16
C ARG A 20 -22.40 0.88 -3.03
N LYS A 21 -21.14 1.14 -2.67
CA LYS A 21 -19.96 0.71 -3.42
C LYS A 21 -19.09 -0.13 -2.51
N GLU A 22 -18.90 -1.38 -2.91
CA GLU A 22 -18.02 -2.31 -2.21
C GLU A 22 -16.61 -1.72 -2.07
N ASN A 23 -16.06 -1.78 -0.86
CA ASN A 23 -14.71 -1.31 -0.51
C ASN A 23 -14.41 0.15 -0.84
N TYR A 24 -15.43 1.01 -0.95
CA TYR A 24 -15.23 2.45 -1.15
C TYR A 24 -15.15 3.18 0.19
N LEU A 25 -13.93 3.56 0.58
CA LEU A 25 -13.65 4.34 1.78
C LEU A 25 -13.58 5.83 1.49
N ILE A 26 -14.02 6.63 2.45
CA ILE A 26 -14.00 8.10 2.41
C ILE A 26 -13.29 8.57 3.68
N PHE A 27 -12.34 9.48 3.52
CA PHE A 27 -11.60 10.09 4.63
C PHE A 27 -11.84 11.58 4.69
N ASP A 28 -12.05 12.08 5.92
CA ASP A 28 -12.20 13.47 6.37
C ASP A 28 -13.24 14.36 5.64
N LYS A 29 -13.87 13.84 4.61
CA LYS A 29 -14.91 14.51 3.84
C LYS A 29 -16.26 13.95 4.23
N PHE A 30 -17.09 14.80 4.83
CA PHE A 30 -18.50 14.47 5.01
C PHE A 30 -19.13 14.18 3.64
N PRO A 31 -19.81 13.04 3.45
CA PRO A 31 -20.32 12.64 2.15
C PRO A 31 -21.34 13.66 1.64
N ARG A 32 -21.06 14.23 0.46
CA ARG A 32 -21.99 15.09 -0.30
C ARG A 32 -23.13 14.22 -0.84
N GLY A 33 -24.05 13.84 0.02
CA GLY A 33 -25.14 12.91 -0.33
C GLY A 33 -25.99 12.42 0.85
N GLY A 34 -25.67 12.85 2.09
CA GLY A 34 -26.37 12.43 3.30
C GLY A 34 -25.71 11.22 3.97
N VAL A 35 -26.01 11.05 5.26
CA VAL A 35 -25.51 9.98 6.14
C VAL A 35 -26.09 8.60 5.82
N GLU A 36 -27.13 8.51 4.99
CA GLU A 36 -27.87 7.27 4.72
C GLU A 36 -27.08 6.19 3.98
N TYR A 37 -25.97 6.54 3.32
CA TYR A 37 -25.21 5.62 2.47
C TYR A 37 -23.77 5.41 2.90
N VAL A 38 -23.47 5.76 4.14
CA VAL A 38 -22.15 5.62 4.73
C VAL A 38 -22.23 5.06 6.13
N GLU A 39 -21.30 4.18 6.46
CA GLU A 39 -21.12 3.68 7.81
C GLU A 39 -19.82 4.25 8.38
N PRO A 40 -19.86 4.99 9.49
CA PRO A 40 -18.65 5.37 10.22
C PRO A 40 -17.89 4.12 10.69
N LYS A 41 -16.56 4.13 10.50
CA LYS A 41 -15.66 3.06 10.90
C LYS A 41 -14.50 3.60 11.72
N ASN A 42 -14.04 2.83 12.70
CA ASN A 42 -12.69 3.02 13.27
C ASN A 42 -11.76 1.95 12.68
N ILE A 43 -10.52 2.36 12.44
CA ILE A 43 -9.44 1.46 12.04
C ILE A 43 -8.58 1.11 13.26
N TYR A 44 -8.18 -0.15 13.34
CA TYR A 44 -7.31 -0.70 14.37
C TYR A 44 -6.20 -1.50 13.72
N ILE A 45 -4.96 -1.22 14.12
CA ILE A 45 -3.79 -1.99 13.69
C ILE A 45 -3.32 -2.81 14.88
N THR A 46 -3.18 -4.12 14.65
CA THR A 46 -2.86 -5.08 15.69
C THR A 46 -1.46 -5.68 15.55
N SER A 47 -0.99 -6.28 16.63
CA SER A 47 0.25 -7.04 16.68
C SER A 47 0.06 -8.32 17.49
N GLU A 48 0.82 -9.35 17.15
CA GLU A 48 0.89 -10.64 17.86
C GLU A 48 1.88 -10.61 19.04
N LYS A 49 2.35 -9.41 19.42
CA LYS A 49 3.24 -9.19 20.58
C LYS A 49 2.58 -9.63 21.90
N ASP A 50 3.44 -9.89 22.90
CA ASP A 50 3.05 -10.27 24.26
C ASP A 50 1.96 -9.34 24.81
N ILE A 51 0.77 -9.90 25.02
CA ILE A 51 -0.37 -9.21 25.59
C ILE A 51 -0.19 -9.13 27.11
N LYS A 52 -0.30 -7.93 27.66
CA LYS A 52 -0.17 -7.65 29.09
C LYS A 52 -1.51 -7.21 29.70
N ASP A 53 -1.56 -7.20 31.03
CA ASP A 53 -2.70 -6.63 31.75
C ASP A 53 -2.93 -5.17 31.34
N ASN A 54 -4.21 -4.80 31.24
CA ASN A 54 -4.71 -3.50 30.76
C ASN A 54 -4.48 -3.18 29.27
N ASP A 55 -3.87 -4.07 28.49
CA ASP A 55 -3.83 -3.91 27.04
C ASP A 55 -5.23 -4.01 26.42
N TRP A 56 -5.43 -3.25 25.35
CA TRP A 56 -6.61 -3.36 24.50
C TRP A 56 -6.35 -4.38 23.40
N ILE A 57 -7.32 -5.28 23.18
CA ILE A 57 -7.19 -6.35 22.19
C ILE A 57 -8.42 -6.45 21.30
N ILE A 58 -8.22 -7.00 20.11
CA ILE A 58 -9.28 -7.49 19.23
C ILE A 58 -9.30 -9.00 19.34
N THR A 59 -10.43 -9.56 19.76
CA THR A 59 -10.67 -11.00 19.77
C THR A 59 -10.94 -11.51 18.35
N LYS A 60 -10.82 -12.82 18.14
CA LYS A 60 -11.07 -13.46 16.83
C LYS A 60 -12.47 -13.21 16.27
N ASP A 61 -13.46 -13.03 17.13
CA ASP A 61 -14.84 -12.69 16.77
C ASP A 61 -15.08 -11.19 16.58
N GLY A 62 -14.03 -10.36 16.63
CA GLY A 62 -14.08 -8.94 16.32
C GLY A 62 -14.54 -8.05 17.47
N ARG A 63 -14.49 -8.54 18.72
CA ARG A 63 -14.82 -7.74 19.92
C ARG A 63 -13.59 -6.96 20.37
N LEU A 64 -13.82 -5.72 20.79
CA LEU A 64 -12.84 -4.87 21.46
C LEU A 64 -12.99 -5.06 22.97
N VAL A 65 -11.93 -5.52 23.62
CA VAL A 65 -11.95 -5.77 25.07
C VAL A 65 -10.60 -5.39 25.69
N GLN A 66 -10.63 -4.94 26.94
CA GLN A 66 -9.43 -4.75 27.75
C GLN A 66 -9.13 -6.04 28.54
N VAL A 67 -7.85 -6.44 28.59
CA VAL A 67 -7.39 -7.72 29.18
C VAL A 67 -7.84 -7.91 30.63
N SER A 68 -7.99 -6.85 31.42
CA SER A 68 -8.47 -6.89 32.81
C SER A 68 -9.85 -7.53 32.98
N TYR A 69 -10.66 -7.61 31.92
CA TYR A 69 -12.02 -8.16 31.94
C TYR A 69 -12.17 -9.51 31.22
N LEU A 70 -11.09 -10.11 30.73
CA LEU A 70 -11.12 -11.32 29.90
C LEU A 70 -10.73 -12.59 30.65
N LEU A 71 -11.31 -13.71 30.23
CA LEU A 71 -10.85 -15.04 30.64
C LEU A 71 -9.64 -15.46 29.80
N SER A 72 -8.72 -16.26 30.37
CA SER A 72 -7.52 -16.74 29.67
C SER A 72 -7.79 -17.42 28.33
N LYS A 73 -8.94 -18.10 28.20
CA LYS A 73 -9.37 -18.76 26.95
C LYS A 73 -9.78 -17.80 25.83
N GLU A 74 -10.18 -16.58 26.18
CA GLU A 74 -10.52 -15.53 25.20
C GLU A 74 -9.26 -14.76 24.74
N LEU A 75 -8.17 -14.89 25.50
CA LEU A 75 -6.85 -14.39 25.13
C LEU A 75 -6.20 -15.24 24.03
N ASP A 76 -6.49 -16.55 24.03
CA ASP A 76 -6.07 -17.47 22.97
C ASP A 76 -6.67 -17.00 21.63
N ASN A 77 -5.81 -16.47 20.75
CA ASN A 77 -6.12 -15.89 19.43
C ASN A 77 -6.62 -14.44 19.43
N ALA A 78 -6.41 -13.68 20.50
CA ALA A 78 -6.59 -12.23 20.45
C ALA A 78 -5.33 -11.54 19.90
N SER A 79 -5.49 -10.34 19.36
CA SER A 79 -4.37 -9.51 18.90
C SER A 79 -4.37 -8.18 19.61
N LYS A 80 -3.20 -7.76 20.11
CA LYS A 80 -3.02 -6.47 20.79
C LYS A 80 -3.25 -5.33 19.82
N ILE A 81 -4.05 -4.35 20.20
CA ILE A 81 -4.21 -3.09 19.46
C ILE A 81 -3.02 -2.21 19.83
N ILE A 82 -2.30 -1.77 18.81
CA ILE A 82 -1.14 -0.89 18.98
C ILE A 82 -1.38 0.51 18.44
N LEU A 83 -2.16 0.63 17.37
CA LEU A 83 -2.52 1.92 16.77
C LEU A 83 -4.02 1.94 16.44
N THR A 84 -4.68 3.09 16.62
CA THR A 84 -6.11 3.26 16.31
C THR A 84 -6.50 4.68 15.92
N THR A 85 -7.72 4.83 15.43
CA THR A 85 -8.43 6.11 15.26
C THR A 85 -9.54 6.33 16.30
N ASP A 86 -9.84 5.32 17.13
CA ASP A 86 -10.84 5.42 18.19
C ASP A 86 -10.36 6.39 19.28
N GLN A 87 -11.08 7.49 19.43
CA GLN A 87 -10.72 8.57 20.35
C GLN A 87 -10.72 8.16 21.82
N ASP A 88 -11.49 7.14 22.22
CA ASP A 88 -11.50 6.72 23.61
C ASP A 88 -10.32 5.81 23.93
N LEU A 89 -9.95 4.91 23.01
CA LEU A 89 -8.73 4.11 23.17
C LEU A 89 -7.47 5.00 23.14
N ILE A 90 -7.48 6.08 22.35
CA ILE A 90 -6.41 7.06 22.33
C ILE A 90 -6.29 7.78 23.69
N LYS A 91 -7.42 8.16 24.31
CA LYS A 91 -7.42 8.72 25.68
C LYS A 91 -6.92 7.72 26.71
N ASP A 92 -7.19 6.43 26.50
CA ASP A 92 -6.72 5.33 27.35
C ASP A 92 -5.26 4.93 27.10
N GLY A 93 -4.54 5.67 26.23
CA GLY A 93 -3.10 5.52 26.01
C GLY A 93 -2.70 4.69 24.79
N VAL A 94 -3.64 4.24 23.96
CA VAL A 94 -3.33 3.60 22.67
C VAL A 94 -2.82 4.67 21.68
N GLN A 95 -1.81 4.33 20.88
CA GLN A 95 -1.24 5.30 19.95
C GLN A 95 -2.23 5.64 18.81
N ALA A 96 -2.28 6.92 18.43
CA ALA A 96 -3.08 7.36 17.30
C ALA A 96 -2.43 7.02 15.95
N ILE A 97 -3.24 6.70 14.95
CA ILE A 97 -2.83 6.58 13.54
C ILE A 97 -2.76 7.99 12.92
N ASP A 98 -1.71 8.24 12.14
CA ASP A 98 -1.52 9.51 11.43
C ASP A 98 -2.41 9.64 10.18
N ASP A 99 -2.58 10.89 9.72
CA ASP A 99 -3.41 11.20 8.56
C ASP A 99 -2.79 10.70 7.24
N GLU A 100 -1.46 10.67 7.15
CA GLU A 100 -0.73 10.19 5.98
C GLU A 100 -1.11 8.73 5.66
N PHE A 101 -1.15 7.88 6.69
CA PHE A 101 -1.60 6.51 6.57
C PHE A 101 -3.06 6.41 6.14
N LEU A 102 -3.96 7.21 6.73
CA LEU A 102 -5.39 7.16 6.41
C LEU A 102 -5.65 7.56 4.95
N GLU A 103 -4.98 8.61 4.47
CA GLU A 103 -5.05 9.03 3.07
C GLU A 103 -4.52 7.95 2.12
N TRP A 104 -3.42 7.28 2.49
CA TRP A 104 -2.88 6.18 1.71
C TRP A 104 -3.83 4.97 1.70
N PHE A 105 -4.40 4.62 2.85
CA PHE A 105 -5.28 3.47 3.01
C PHE A 105 -6.58 3.62 2.21
N VAL A 106 -7.15 4.83 2.16
CA VAL A 106 -8.31 5.14 1.31
C VAL A 106 -8.02 4.93 -0.18
N LYS A 107 -6.78 5.18 -0.62
CA LYS A 107 -6.34 4.90 -2.00
C LYS A 107 -6.00 3.42 -2.23
N ASN A 108 -5.79 2.65 -1.16
CA ASN A 108 -5.40 1.24 -1.18
C ASN A 108 -6.27 0.39 -0.22
N PRO A 109 -7.61 0.39 -0.37
CA PRO A 109 -8.53 -0.24 0.58
C PRO A 109 -8.40 -1.77 0.64
N SER A 110 -7.73 -2.39 -0.36
CA SER A 110 -7.43 -3.81 -0.38
C SER A 110 -6.21 -4.21 0.45
N CYS A 111 -5.60 -3.28 1.19
CA CYS A 111 -4.45 -3.57 2.04
C CYS A 111 -4.91 -4.41 3.24
N ASP A 112 -4.43 -5.65 3.30
CA ASP A 112 -4.76 -6.61 4.35
C ASP A 112 -3.82 -6.51 5.56
N ASN A 113 -2.59 -6.02 5.37
CA ASN A 113 -1.59 -5.91 6.42
C ASN A 113 -0.60 -4.76 6.23
N VAL A 114 -0.09 -4.24 7.36
CA VAL A 114 0.99 -3.26 7.42
C VAL A 114 2.07 -3.72 8.37
N GLU A 115 3.32 -3.45 8.02
CA GLU A 115 4.45 -3.68 8.90
C GLU A 115 4.52 -2.54 9.93
N VAL A 116 4.71 -2.92 11.19
CA VAL A 116 4.83 -1.97 12.28
C VAL A 116 6.11 -2.25 13.04
N VAL A 117 6.96 -1.24 13.11
CA VAL A 117 8.27 -1.33 13.78
C VAL A 117 8.27 -0.47 15.03
N ASP A 118 9.01 -0.91 16.04
CA ASP A 118 9.24 -0.11 17.24
C ASP A 118 10.15 1.06 16.87
N GLY A 119 9.61 2.28 17.01
CA GLY A 119 10.36 3.51 17.01
C GLY A 119 10.87 3.79 18.42
N ILE A 120 12.13 4.20 18.52
CA ILE A 120 12.67 4.78 19.76
C ILE A 120 12.74 6.29 19.54
N TYR A 121 11.94 7.05 20.30
CA TYR A 121 12.02 8.50 20.30
C TYR A 121 13.00 8.94 21.40
N PHE A 122 13.99 9.75 21.04
CA PHE A 122 14.91 10.39 21.97
C PHE A 122 14.81 11.89 21.78
N ASP A 123 14.39 12.60 22.84
CA ASP A 123 14.82 13.95 23.20
C ASP A 123 14.26 14.24 24.61
N ASP A 124 15.15 14.25 25.60
CA ASP A 124 15.03 14.73 27.00
C ASP A 124 13.80 14.32 27.86
N VAL A 125 12.96 13.39 27.41
CA VAL A 125 11.85 12.83 28.21
C VAL A 125 11.87 11.30 28.12
N GLU A 126 11.43 10.65 29.20
CA GLU A 126 11.37 9.20 29.45
C GLU A 126 11.13 8.33 28.19
N TRP A 127 11.66 7.10 28.20
CA TRP A 127 11.50 6.10 27.14
C TRP A 127 10.04 5.91 26.72
N ILE A 128 9.59 6.60 25.67
CA ILE A 128 8.29 6.37 25.03
C ILE A 128 8.49 5.32 23.94
N SER A 129 7.95 4.12 24.15
CA SER A 129 7.79 3.15 23.06
C SER A 129 6.76 3.68 22.07
N CYS A 130 7.21 4.07 20.87
CA CYS A 130 6.32 4.50 19.80
C CYS A 130 6.38 3.49 18.66
N TYR A 131 5.30 3.36 17.91
CA TYR A 131 5.22 2.51 16.74
C TYR A 131 5.26 3.37 15.49
N LYS A 132 6.01 2.92 14.48
CA LYS A 132 6.00 3.51 13.14
C LYS A 132 5.41 2.52 12.15
N ILE A 133 4.41 2.99 11.40
CA ILE A 133 3.81 2.20 10.31
C ILE A 133 4.72 2.30 9.09
N ILE A 134 5.12 1.16 8.54
CA ILE A 134 5.79 1.08 7.24
C ILE A 134 4.69 0.84 6.19
N ILE A 135 4.39 1.89 5.43
CA ILE A 135 3.42 1.82 4.35
C ILE A 135 3.98 0.92 3.24
N PRO A 136 3.29 -0.18 2.86
CA PRO A 136 3.69 -0.99 1.73
C PRO A 136 3.71 -0.11 0.48
N LYS A 137 4.90 0.08 -0.09
CA LYS A 137 5.00 0.68 -1.42
C LYS A 137 4.39 -0.33 -2.37
N LYS A 138 3.20 -0.02 -2.89
CA LYS A 138 2.61 -0.76 -4.02
C LYS A 138 3.69 -0.78 -5.09
N GLU A 139 4.30 -1.94 -5.34
CA GLU A 139 5.19 -2.07 -6.48
C GLU A 139 4.40 -1.52 -7.68
N PRO A 140 4.90 -0.51 -8.39
CA PRO A 140 4.27 -0.16 -9.63
C PRO A 140 4.28 -1.46 -10.43
N LYS A 141 3.10 -2.02 -10.71
CA LYS A 141 2.98 -2.95 -11.82
C LYS A 141 3.62 -2.16 -12.97
N GLN A 142 4.81 -2.57 -13.40
CA GLN A 142 5.40 -1.99 -14.59
C GLN A 142 4.35 -2.21 -15.67
N GLU A 143 3.68 -1.11 -16.04
CA GLU A 143 2.81 -1.11 -17.19
C GLU A 143 3.74 -1.48 -18.34
N THR A 144 3.50 -2.64 -18.95
CA THR A 144 4.29 -3.04 -20.10
C THR A 144 4.09 -1.99 -21.20
N LEU A 145 5.05 -1.86 -22.11
CA LEU A 145 4.88 -0.95 -23.24
C LEU A 145 3.61 -1.28 -24.03
N GLU A 146 3.21 -2.57 -24.06
CA GLU A 146 1.96 -3.03 -24.63
C GLU A 146 0.73 -2.53 -23.86
N ASP A 147 0.73 -2.58 -22.53
CA ASP A 147 -0.37 -2.11 -21.69
C ASP A 147 -0.54 -0.58 -21.82
N ALA A 148 0.56 0.17 -21.80
CA ALA A 148 0.56 1.62 -21.96
C ALA A 148 0.08 2.04 -23.37
N ALA A 149 0.50 1.31 -24.41
CA ALA A 149 0.05 1.55 -25.79
C ALA A 149 -1.45 1.27 -25.95
N LYS A 150 -1.94 0.17 -25.37
CA LYS A 150 -3.36 -0.20 -25.39
C LYS A 150 -4.21 0.84 -24.65
N ASN A 151 -3.76 1.26 -23.47
CA ASN A 151 -4.38 2.29 -22.65
C ASN A 151 -4.46 3.63 -23.39
N PHE A 152 -3.37 4.05 -24.05
CA PHE A 152 -3.35 5.25 -24.89
C PHE A 152 -4.41 5.20 -26.01
N ILE A 153 -4.55 4.07 -26.69
CA ILE A 153 -5.56 3.91 -27.75
C ILE A 153 -6.96 3.92 -27.17
N GLU A 154 -7.22 3.15 -26.12
CA GLU A 154 -8.55 3.01 -25.52
C GLU A 154 -9.04 4.29 -24.84
N ASN A 155 -8.14 5.10 -24.25
CA ASN A 155 -8.54 6.31 -23.55
C ASN A 155 -8.42 7.58 -24.40
N THR A 156 -7.45 7.65 -25.31
CA THR A 156 -7.23 8.83 -26.15
C THR A 156 -8.01 8.75 -27.46
N MET A 157 -8.14 7.56 -28.06
CA MET A 157 -8.73 7.42 -29.40
C MET A 157 -10.18 6.94 -29.45
N LYS A 158 -10.74 6.49 -28.31
CA LYS A 158 -12.13 6.00 -28.24
C LYS A 158 -13.17 7.11 -28.46
N PHE A 159 -12.80 8.37 -28.25
CA PHE A 159 -13.68 9.52 -28.50
C PHE A 159 -13.55 10.11 -29.92
N SER A 160 -12.53 9.74 -30.69
CA SER A 160 -12.22 10.42 -31.97
C SER A 160 -12.77 9.72 -33.22
N PHE A 161 -13.30 8.50 -33.13
CA PHE A 161 -13.43 7.62 -34.31
C PHE A 161 -14.77 6.86 -34.38
N ILE A 162 -15.76 7.47 -35.04
CA ILE A 162 -17.14 6.96 -35.17
C ILE A 162 -17.37 6.23 -36.53
N SER A 163 -16.41 6.26 -37.48
CA SER A 163 -16.56 5.68 -38.83
C SER A 163 -15.58 4.53 -39.15
N ASN A 164 -15.86 3.71 -40.18
CA ASN A 164 -14.98 2.60 -40.57
C ASN A 164 -13.59 3.05 -41.06
N ASP A 165 -13.48 4.22 -41.70
CA ASP A 165 -12.18 4.80 -42.07
C ASP A 165 -11.32 5.12 -40.85
N THR A 166 -11.97 5.57 -39.78
CA THR A 166 -11.29 5.95 -38.56
C THR A 166 -10.75 4.76 -37.74
N LYS A 167 -11.39 3.59 -37.81
CA LYS A 167 -10.84 2.32 -37.26
C LYS A 167 -9.57 1.89 -38.00
N THR A 168 -9.53 2.07 -39.32
CA THR A 168 -8.35 1.74 -40.12
C THR A 168 -7.16 2.64 -39.76
N GLN A 169 -7.41 3.91 -39.47
CA GLN A 169 -6.37 4.85 -39.03
C GLN A 169 -5.86 4.54 -37.62
N ALA A 170 -6.74 4.20 -36.68
CA ALA A 170 -6.34 3.75 -35.34
C ALA A 170 -5.48 2.49 -35.39
N ASN A 171 -5.84 1.50 -36.22
CA ASN A 171 -5.04 0.28 -36.40
C ASN A 171 -3.67 0.54 -37.03
N ARG A 172 -3.56 1.52 -37.94
CA ARG A 172 -2.25 1.95 -38.49
C ARG A 172 -1.40 2.60 -37.40
N MET A 173 -2.00 3.44 -36.57
CA MET A 173 -1.30 4.12 -35.48
C MET A 173 -0.83 3.14 -34.40
N LEU A 174 -1.64 2.13 -34.04
CA LEU A 174 -1.22 1.02 -33.18
C LEU A 174 0.01 0.30 -33.76
N LYS A 175 -0.03 -0.07 -35.04
CA LYS A 175 1.13 -0.71 -35.69
C LYS A 175 2.37 0.18 -35.71
N CYS A 176 2.21 1.50 -35.87
CA CYS A 176 3.34 2.44 -35.78
C CYS A 176 3.94 2.50 -34.37
N VAL A 177 3.10 2.49 -33.33
CA VAL A 177 3.54 2.46 -31.92
C VAL A 177 4.25 1.14 -31.61
N GLU A 178 3.66 0.00 -32.00
CA GLU A 178 4.28 -1.33 -31.85
C GLU A 178 5.61 -1.42 -32.59
N PHE A 179 5.68 -0.89 -33.81
CA PHE A 179 6.91 -0.89 -34.60
C PHE A 179 7.98 0.02 -33.98
N GLY A 180 7.60 1.22 -33.54
CA GLY A 180 8.50 2.14 -32.83
C GLY A 180 9.06 1.54 -31.54
N ALA A 181 8.22 0.86 -30.77
CA ALA A 181 8.65 0.14 -29.56
C ALA A 181 9.66 -0.98 -29.88
N LYS A 182 9.38 -1.80 -30.90
CA LYS A 182 10.32 -2.85 -31.36
C LYS A 182 11.64 -2.27 -31.86
N TRP A 183 11.59 -1.20 -32.66
CA TRP A 183 12.77 -0.52 -33.15
C TRP A 183 13.61 0.06 -32.01
N GLN A 184 12.98 0.70 -31.01
CA GLN A 184 13.66 1.21 -29.83
C GLN A 184 14.31 0.08 -29.01
N GLN A 185 13.63 -1.06 -28.85
CA GLN A 185 14.19 -2.24 -28.20
C GLN A 185 15.41 -2.79 -28.97
N GLU A 186 15.37 -2.81 -30.30
CA GLU A 186 16.50 -3.21 -31.14
C GLU A 186 17.68 -2.24 -31.05
N GLN A 187 17.44 -0.93 -30.94
CA GLN A 187 18.49 0.05 -30.68
C GLN A 187 19.10 -0.14 -29.28
N ASN A 188 18.25 -0.35 -28.26
CA ASN A 188 18.69 -0.57 -26.89
C ASN A 188 19.54 -1.85 -26.74
N LYS A 189 19.23 -2.92 -27.49
CA LYS A 189 20.05 -4.15 -27.56
C LYS A 189 21.46 -3.92 -28.11
N LYS A 190 21.69 -2.82 -28.82
CA LYS A 190 22.99 -2.45 -29.43
C LYS A 190 23.71 -1.34 -28.68
N LEU A 191 23.10 -0.75 -27.64
CA LEU A 191 23.62 0.46 -26.99
C LEU A 191 24.77 0.14 -26.02
N TYR A 192 24.70 -0.99 -25.32
CA TYR A 192 25.73 -1.46 -24.40
C TYR A 192 25.89 -2.97 -24.54
N SER A 193 27.12 -3.45 -24.61
CA SER A 193 27.38 -4.88 -24.46
C SER A 193 27.10 -5.32 -23.02
N GLU A 194 26.85 -6.62 -22.81
CA GLU A 194 26.67 -7.14 -21.45
C GLU A 194 27.88 -6.86 -20.55
N GLU A 195 29.07 -6.88 -21.14
CA GLU A 195 30.35 -6.57 -20.47
C GLU A 195 30.41 -5.10 -20.05
N GLU A 196 29.94 -4.17 -20.89
CA GLU A 196 29.88 -2.75 -20.57
C GLU A 196 28.91 -2.46 -19.43
N VAL A 197 27.74 -3.10 -19.44
CA VAL A 197 26.75 -2.96 -18.36
C VAL A 197 27.29 -3.54 -17.05
N LEU A 198 27.91 -4.72 -17.08
CA LEU A 198 28.55 -5.32 -15.90
C LEU A 198 29.69 -4.44 -15.35
N ARG A 199 30.50 -3.85 -16.24
CA ARG A 199 31.55 -2.90 -15.84
C ARG A 199 30.96 -1.70 -15.13
N ILE A 200 29.92 -1.08 -15.68
CA ILE A 200 29.23 0.07 -15.08
C ILE A 200 28.67 -0.30 -13.71
N ILE A 201 27.99 -1.45 -13.58
CA ILE A 201 27.42 -1.89 -12.30
C ILE A 201 28.53 -2.10 -11.25
N THR A 202 29.66 -2.69 -11.65
CA THR A 202 30.82 -2.92 -10.77
C THR A 202 31.44 -1.59 -10.31
N GLU A 203 31.62 -0.64 -11.23
CA GLU A 203 32.10 0.71 -10.93
C GLU A 203 31.13 1.42 -9.96
N CYS A 204 29.82 1.36 -10.22
CA CYS A 204 28.80 1.91 -9.33
C CYS A 204 28.81 1.26 -7.94
N LYS A 205 29.06 -0.05 -7.84
CA LYS A 205 29.16 -0.75 -6.54
C LYS A 205 30.25 -0.16 -5.68
N SER A 206 31.45 -0.01 -6.26
CA SER A 206 32.59 0.57 -5.56
C SER A 206 32.38 2.04 -5.19
N TYR A 207 31.77 2.82 -6.08
CA TYR A 207 31.50 4.24 -5.84
C TYR A 207 30.43 4.48 -4.76
N LEU A 208 29.35 3.69 -4.76
CA LEU A 208 28.22 3.84 -3.84
C LEU A 208 28.39 3.06 -2.53
N SER A 209 29.55 2.42 -2.31
CA SER A 209 29.88 1.66 -1.10
C SER A 209 28.86 0.56 -0.79
N PHE A 210 28.28 -0.07 -1.81
CA PHE A 210 27.49 -1.27 -1.60
C PHE A 210 28.40 -2.36 -1.01
N GLY A 211 28.00 -2.93 0.14
CA GLY A 211 28.77 -3.97 0.81
C GLY A 211 28.90 -5.26 -0.01
N ASP A 212 29.75 -6.18 0.47
CA ASP A 212 30.06 -7.46 -0.19
C ASP A 212 28.83 -8.37 -0.40
N GLU A 213 27.72 -8.06 0.27
CA GLU A 213 26.43 -8.75 0.11
C GLU A 213 25.76 -8.49 -1.26
N PHE A 214 26.10 -7.39 -1.94
CA PHE A 214 25.56 -7.10 -3.27
C PHE A 214 26.34 -7.85 -4.36
N ASN A 215 25.69 -8.83 -5.00
CA ASN A 215 26.25 -9.60 -6.11
C ASN A 215 25.75 -9.04 -7.45
N GLU A 216 26.62 -8.30 -8.14
CA GLU A 216 26.35 -7.59 -9.40
C GLU A 216 25.92 -8.54 -10.50
N ILE A 217 26.57 -9.71 -10.60
CA ILE A 217 26.32 -10.72 -11.62
C ILE A 217 24.93 -11.33 -11.42
N LYS A 218 24.62 -11.74 -10.18
CA LYS A 218 23.32 -12.33 -9.84
C LYS A 218 22.19 -11.32 -10.04
N TRP A 219 22.41 -10.05 -9.67
CA TRP A 219 21.45 -8.97 -9.88
C TRP A 219 21.21 -8.72 -11.38
N PHE A 220 22.27 -8.64 -12.17
CA PHE A 220 22.17 -8.44 -13.63
C PHE A 220 21.43 -9.60 -14.33
N GLU A 221 21.69 -10.84 -13.93
CA GLU A 221 20.97 -12.02 -14.46
C GLU A 221 19.49 -12.07 -14.05
N GLN A 222 19.13 -11.55 -12.86
CA GLN A 222 17.73 -11.38 -12.49
C GLN A 222 17.03 -10.30 -13.33
N PHE A 223 17.75 -9.24 -13.70
CA PHE A 223 17.22 -8.15 -14.50
C PHE A 223 16.96 -8.57 -15.96
N LYS A 224 17.80 -9.45 -16.54
CA LYS A 224 17.59 -10.00 -17.90
C LYS A 224 16.37 -10.91 -18.03
N LYS A 225 15.92 -11.53 -16.93
CA LYS A 225 14.84 -12.54 -16.92
C LYS A 225 13.43 -11.94 -16.77
N LYS A 226 13.32 -10.62 -16.67
CA LYS A 226 12.06 -9.87 -16.63
C LYS A 226 11.84 -9.13 -17.94
#